data_AF-A0A7S1V9A8-F1
#
_entry.id   AF-A0A7S1V9A8-F1
#
_cell.length_a   1.000
_cell.length_b   1.000
_cell.length_c   1.000
_cell.angle_alpha   90.00
_cell.angle_beta   90.00
_cell.angle_gamma   90.00
#
_symmetry.space_group_name_H-M   'P 1'
#
loop_
_entity.id
_entity.type
_entity.pdbx_description
1 polymer ?
#
loop_
_entity_poly.entity_id
_entity_poly.type
_entity_poly.pdbx_seq_one_letter_code
_entity_poly.pdbx_strand_id
1 'polypeptide(L)'
;ELVFGAVKDAPPDKKKKQKDDDNKEPKEPDDRPHPRCLGVKIGDDRIIQFAEEEAESDSKAVLSMNSFVDTFIRYLPETIRTEFKVPRGLPAQSERRPVFKILFALHGSADDLNVTGADLYRLPSAALPQDHTDAETGAFSFGEIGGYERKKADDAMVESVSEDAINSNPDKDESKSGSGKMVKGIGRNKFDTGVSWLQISFPSAKDPSFTKRHGKITTCVVTIEADDDFVFGFDSKPALYVIRKNMEESGESARLLERVTKDLIHYYPQVEGNVVHAEIRGPFGRGLSHNPERYAAKGIRVDTPYPGLYMGGSDLTVGDSFAGSIVAGWLAANAVVGYTALDFWFLEKNITNDLKQFLEEPDDGTEEEDV
;
A
#
# COMPACT_ATOMS: atom_id res chain seq x y z
N GLU A 1 2.76 -17.48 -0.31
CA GLU A 1 1.90 -17.68 -1.49
C GLU A 1 0.51 -18.09 -1.02
N LEU A 2 -0.55 -17.70 -1.72
CA LEU A 2 -1.92 -18.12 -1.43
C LEU A 2 -2.17 -19.52 -2.00
N VAL A 3 -2.94 -20.34 -1.30
CA VAL A 3 -3.28 -21.71 -1.73
C VAL A 3 -4.76 -21.76 -2.10
N PHE A 4 -5.06 -22.35 -3.26
CA PHE A 4 -6.41 -22.43 -3.83
C PHE A 4 -6.80 -23.89 -4.06
N GLY A 5 -8.10 -24.16 -3.94
CA GLY A 5 -8.66 -25.45 -4.32
C GLY A 5 -8.70 -25.65 -5.83
N ALA A 6 -9.17 -26.83 -6.25
CA ALA A 6 -9.37 -27.13 -7.66
C ALA A 6 -10.34 -26.13 -8.30
N VAL A 7 -10.01 -25.70 -9.52
CA VAL A 7 -10.91 -24.92 -10.36
C VAL A 7 -12.08 -25.83 -10.74
N LYS A 8 -13.28 -25.51 -10.25
CA LYS A 8 -14.50 -26.23 -10.64
C LYS A 8 -14.85 -25.81 -12.07
N ASP A 9 -14.93 -26.76 -12.99
CA ASP A 9 -15.44 -26.49 -14.34
C ASP A 9 -16.83 -25.85 -14.22
N ALA A 10 -17.07 -24.79 -14.99
CA ALA A 10 -18.39 -24.18 -15.03
C ALA A 10 -19.42 -25.25 -15.41
N PRO A 11 -20.57 -25.33 -14.71
CA PRO A 11 -21.65 -26.21 -15.15
C PRO A 11 -21.98 -25.87 -16.61
N PRO A 12 -22.26 -26.86 -17.48
CA PRO A 12 -22.56 -26.61 -18.88
C PRO A 12 -23.86 -25.81 -18.98
N ASP A 13 -23.76 -24.49 -19.05
CA ASP A 13 -24.91 -23.63 -18.82
C ASP A 13 -25.79 -23.47 -20.07
N LYS A 14 -27.09 -23.34 -19.80
CA LYS A 14 -28.17 -23.26 -20.77
C LYS A 14 -27.93 -22.12 -21.76
N LYS A 15 -27.81 -22.48 -23.05
CA LYS A 15 -27.78 -21.55 -24.21
C LYS A 15 -28.76 -20.39 -24.05
N LYS A 16 -28.29 -19.23 -23.58
CA LYS A 16 -28.96 -17.95 -23.83
C LYS A 16 -28.80 -17.65 -25.31
N LYS A 17 -29.93 -17.51 -26.02
CA LYS A 17 -29.96 -17.02 -27.40
C LYS A 17 -29.44 -15.59 -27.42
N GLN A 18 -28.21 -15.41 -27.87
CA GLN A 18 -27.65 -14.12 -28.23
C GLN A 18 -28.21 -13.74 -29.60
N LYS A 19 -28.76 -12.53 -29.69
CA LYS A 19 -29.28 -11.93 -30.91
C LYS A 19 -28.16 -11.04 -31.44
N ASP A 20 -27.77 -11.28 -32.68
CA ASP A 20 -26.72 -10.54 -33.38
C ASP A 20 -27.07 -9.05 -33.45
N ASP A 21 -26.17 -8.19 -32.97
CA ASP A 21 -26.05 -6.81 -33.42
C ASP A 21 -24.57 -6.40 -33.37
N ASP A 22 -24.13 -5.83 -34.49
CA ASP A 22 -22.74 -5.55 -34.86
C ASP A 22 -22.08 -4.44 -34.03
N ASN A 23 -20.77 -4.61 -33.82
CA ASN A 23 -19.75 -3.56 -33.75
C ASN A 23 -19.39 -2.92 -32.39
N LYS A 24 -18.89 -3.75 -31.47
CA LYS A 24 -17.72 -3.57 -30.58
C LYS A 24 -17.83 -4.67 -29.56
N GLU A 25 -17.00 -5.72 -29.65
CA GLU A 25 -17.00 -6.80 -28.65
C GLU A 25 -16.81 -6.21 -27.24
N PRO A 26 -17.83 -6.21 -26.37
CA PRO A 26 -17.57 -6.15 -24.95
C PRO A 26 -17.09 -7.57 -24.61
N LYS A 27 -15.81 -7.74 -24.26
CA LYS A 27 -15.36 -9.01 -23.67
C LYS A 27 -16.28 -9.30 -22.48
N GLU A 28 -17.14 -10.29 -22.64
CA GLU A 28 -18.05 -10.70 -21.58
C GLU A 28 -17.21 -11.05 -20.35
N PRO A 29 -17.70 -10.73 -19.13
CA PRO A 29 -17.07 -11.22 -17.91
C PRO A 29 -16.88 -12.72 -18.04
N ASP A 30 -15.69 -13.22 -17.71
CA ASP A 30 -15.51 -14.65 -17.52
C ASP A 30 -16.38 -15.08 -16.33
N ASP A 31 -17.59 -15.56 -16.63
CA ASP A 31 -18.61 -15.96 -15.64
C ASP A 31 -18.23 -17.28 -14.92
N ARG A 32 -17.02 -17.81 -15.17
CA ARG A 32 -16.50 -18.98 -14.46
C ARG A 32 -16.35 -18.67 -12.96
N PRO A 33 -16.79 -19.57 -12.07
CA PRO A 33 -16.63 -19.38 -10.65
C PRO A 33 -15.14 -19.39 -10.28
N HIS A 34 -14.69 -18.38 -9.54
CA HIS A 34 -13.32 -18.31 -9.07
C HIS A 34 -13.06 -19.41 -8.02
N PRO A 35 -11.85 -19.98 -7.96
CA PRO A 35 -11.53 -21.01 -6.98
C PRO A 35 -11.49 -20.41 -5.57
N ARG A 36 -11.88 -21.21 -4.57
CA ARG A 36 -11.83 -20.83 -3.17
C ARG A 36 -10.38 -20.80 -2.68
N CYS A 37 -10.00 -19.78 -1.93
CA CYS A 37 -8.75 -19.76 -1.20
C CYS A 37 -8.84 -20.67 0.03
N LEU A 38 -7.94 -21.64 0.13
CA LEU A 38 -7.91 -22.66 1.17
C LEU A 38 -6.88 -22.38 2.26
N GLY A 39 -5.89 -21.53 1.98
CA GLY A 39 -4.81 -21.32 2.92
C GLY A 39 -3.65 -20.50 2.38
N VAL A 40 -2.53 -20.62 3.07
CA VAL A 40 -1.29 -19.91 2.77
C VAL A 40 -0.08 -20.83 2.88
N LYS A 41 0.86 -20.66 1.95
CA LYS A 41 2.20 -21.23 2.01
C LYS A 41 3.16 -20.17 2.55
N ILE A 42 3.83 -20.50 3.65
CA ILE A 42 4.80 -19.65 4.35
C ILE A 42 6.17 -19.77 3.66
N GLY A 43 7.07 -18.81 3.88
CA GLY A 43 8.38 -18.74 3.23
C GLY A 43 9.34 -19.91 3.51
N ASP A 44 9.06 -20.77 4.48
CA ASP A 44 9.79 -22.01 4.75
C ASP A 44 9.10 -23.26 4.17
N ASP A 45 8.30 -23.04 3.12
CA ASP A 45 7.53 -24.03 2.38
C ASP A 45 6.42 -24.75 3.17
N ARG A 46 6.19 -24.41 4.44
CA ARG A 46 5.06 -24.96 5.20
C ARG A 46 3.73 -24.41 4.67
N ILE A 47 2.76 -25.29 4.55
CA ILE A 47 1.40 -24.96 4.10
C ILE A 47 0.46 -25.02 5.30
N ILE A 48 -0.28 -23.93 5.51
CA ILE A 48 -1.39 -23.85 6.45
C ILE A 48 -2.67 -23.73 5.61
N GLN A 49 -3.48 -24.78 5.58
CA GLN A 49 -4.70 -24.82 4.79
C GLN A 49 -5.84 -25.54 5.53
N PHE A 50 -7.06 -25.19 5.18
CA PHE A 50 -8.26 -25.92 5.60
C PHE A 50 -8.37 -27.25 4.83
N ALA A 51 -9.02 -28.25 5.44
CA ALA A 51 -9.42 -29.44 4.70
C ALA A 51 -10.49 -29.06 3.65
N GLU A 52 -10.40 -29.59 2.43
CA GLU A 52 -11.31 -29.22 1.33
C GLU A 52 -12.79 -29.47 1.68
N GLU A 53 -13.07 -30.55 2.42
CA GLU A 53 -14.41 -30.91 2.89
C GLU A 53 -14.98 -29.89 3.90
N GLU A 54 -14.13 -29.24 4.69
CA GLU A 54 -14.53 -28.20 5.65
C GLU A 54 -14.63 -26.81 5.01
N ALA A 55 -13.90 -26.61 3.90
CA ALA A 55 -13.82 -25.36 3.17
C ALA A 55 -15.07 -25.06 2.32
N GLU A 56 -15.97 -26.03 2.11
CA GLU A 56 -17.27 -25.75 1.47
C GLU A 56 -18.22 -24.95 2.39
N SER A 57 -17.90 -24.84 3.68
CA SER A 57 -18.61 -23.92 4.58
C SER A 57 -18.03 -22.51 4.50
N ASP A 58 -18.88 -21.49 4.45
CA ASP A 58 -18.48 -20.08 4.50
C ASP A 58 -17.84 -19.66 5.84
N SER A 59 -17.69 -20.59 6.78
CA SER A 59 -17.13 -20.35 8.10
C SER A 59 -15.60 -20.23 8.14
N LYS A 60 -14.89 -20.61 7.06
CA LYS A 60 -13.42 -20.59 6.99
C LYS A 60 -12.92 -19.55 6.01
N ALA A 61 -12.08 -18.64 6.47
CA ALA A 61 -11.58 -17.52 5.68
C ALA A 61 -10.07 -17.35 5.85
N VAL A 62 -9.41 -16.95 4.75
CA VAL A 62 -8.05 -16.44 4.71
C VAL A 62 -8.12 -14.93 4.63
N LEU A 63 -7.50 -14.25 5.59
CA LEU A 63 -7.41 -12.80 5.62
C LEU A 63 -6.00 -12.35 5.22
N SER A 64 -5.88 -11.65 4.09
CA SER A 64 -4.63 -11.00 3.70
C SER A 64 -4.55 -9.59 4.28
N MET A 65 -3.67 -9.38 5.25
CA MET A 65 -3.34 -8.04 5.79
C MET A 65 -2.22 -7.33 4.99
N ASN A 66 -1.77 -7.93 3.88
CA ASN A 66 -0.79 -7.33 2.99
C ASN A 66 -1.45 -6.36 2.01
N SER A 67 -0.64 -5.62 1.25
CA SER A 67 -1.15 -4.70 0.23
C SER A 67 -1.95 -5.43 -0.87
N PHE A 68 -2.79 -4.70 -1.60
CA PHE A 68 -3.51 -5.22 -2.77
C PHE A 68 -2.56 -5.74 -3.83
N VAL A 69 -1.50 -4.99 -4.11
CA VAL A 69 -0.46 -5.38 -5.06
C VAL A 69 0.26 -6.64 -4.59
N ASP A 70 0.68 -6.71 -3.33
CA ASP A 70 1.30 -7.93 -2.80
C ASP A 70 0.37 -9.13 -2.93
N THR A 71 -0.90 -8.97 -2.55
CA THR A 71 -1.85 -10.07 -2.53
C THR A 71 -2.14 -10.60 -3.93
N PHE A 72 -2.46 -9.73 -4.90
CA PHE A 72 -2.90 -10.17 -6.23
C PHE A 72 -1.79 -10.30 -7.27
N ILE A 73 -0.65 -9.63 -7.07
CA ILE A 73 0.48 -9.68 -8.02
C ILE A 73 1.59 -10.59 -7.51
N ARG A 74 1.90 -10.57 -6.20
CA ARG A 74 3.07 -11.28 -5.64
C ARG A 74 2.72 -12.61 -4.97
N TYR A 75 1.54 -12.72 -4.35
CA TYR A 75 1.14 -13.91 -3.58
C TYR A 75 0.08 -14.77 -4.25
N LEU A 76 -0.69 -14.23 -5.18
CA LEU A 76 -1.61 -15.00 -6.00
C LEU A 76 -0.79 -15.93 -6.92
N PRO A 77 -1.05 -17.26 -6.92
CA PRO A 77 -0.35 -18.18 -7.79
C PRO A 77 -0.46 -17.77 -9.26
N GLU A 78 0.62 -17.95 -10.01
CA GLU A 78 0.67 -17.55 -11.42
C GLU A 78 -0.37 -18.26 -12.27
N THR A 79 -0.71 -19.51 -11.95
CA THR A 79 -1.77 -20.27 -12.61
C THR A 79 -3.13 -19.60 -12.46
N ILE A 80 -3.51 -19.24 -11.22
CA ILE A 80 -4.77 -18.55 -10.94
C ILE A 80 -4.80 -17.15 -11.56
N ARG A 81 -3.69 -16.42 -11.44
CA ARG A 81 -3.57 -15.07 -12.02
C ARG A 81 -3.70 -15.08 -13.54
N THR A 82 -3.09 -16.05 -14.21
CA THR A 82 -3.16 -16.20 -15.67
C THR A 82 -4.56 -16.65 -16.12
N GLU A 83 -5.18 -17.57 -15.38
CA GLU A 83 -6.48 -18.14 -15.74
C GLU A 83 -7.65 -17.18 -15.49
N PHE A 84 -7.70 -16.55 -14.31
CA PHE A 84 -8.83 -15.71 -13.88
C PHE A 84 -8.56 -14.21 -14.03
N LYS A 85 -7.35 -13.85 -14.46
CA LYS A 85 -6.87 -12.46 -14.55
C LYS A 85 -6.86 -11.79 -13.17
N VAL A 86 -6.20 -10.64 -13.08
CA VAL A 86 -6.24 -9.83 -11.84
C VAL A 86 -7.62 -9.18 -11.62
N PRO A 87 -8.01 -8.89 -10.36
CA PRO A 87 -9.29 -8.26 -10.07
C PRO A 87 -9.52 -6.94 -10.81
N ARG A 88 -10.79 -6.69 -11.17
CA ARG A 88 -11.22 -5.45 -11.81
C ARG A 88 -10.80 -4.22 -11.01
N GLY A 89 -10.22 -3.24 -11.71
CA GLY A 89 -9.75 -1.99 -11.11
C GLY A 89 -8.35 -2.04 -10.52
N LEU A 90 -7.75 -3.23 -10.34
CA LEU A 90 -6.32 -3.34 -10.02
C LEU A 90 -5.42 -2.72 -11.11
N PRO A 91 -5.70 -2.89 -12.41
CA PRO A 91 -4.95 -2.20 -13.48
C PRO A 91 -4.93 -0.68 -13.41
N ALA A 92 -5.97 -0.08 -12.80
CA ALA A 92 -6.09 1.36 -12.60
C ALA A 92 -5.34 1.86 -11.36
N GLN A 93 -4.73 0.96 -10.59
CA GLN A 93 -3.93 1.30 -9.42
C GLN A 93 -2.49 1.56 -9.79
N SER A 94 -1.79 2.26 -8.91
CA SER A 94 -0.34 2.30 -8.88
C SER A 94 0.15 1.98 -7.49
N GLU A 95 1.27 1.26 -7.42
CA GLU A 95 1.99 1.07 -6.16
C GLU A 95 2.57 2.42 -5.72
N ARG A 96 2.47 2.72 -4.43
CA ARG A 96 3.14 3.87 -3.86
C ARG A 96 4.64 3.63 -3.85
N ARG A 97 5.40 4.69 -4.14
CA ARG A 97 6.86 4.64 -4.07
C ARG A 97 7.31 4.16 -2.68
N PRO A 98 8.26 3.21 -2.61
CA PRO A 98 8.80 2.72 -1.35
C PRO A 98 9.45 3.84 -0.53
N VAL A 99 9.62 3.61 0.77
CA VAL A 99 10.26 4.57 1.69
C VAL A 99 11.42 3.95 2.44
N PHE A 100 12.41 4.77 2.80
CA PHE A 100 13.42 4.42 3.79
C PHE A 100 13.06 5.01 5.15
N LYS A 101 13.52 4.33 6.20
CA LYS A 101 13.52 4.86 7.56
C LYS A 101 14.96 4.92 8.05
N ILE A 102 15.39 6.11 8.43
CA ILE A 102 16.69 6.35 9.04
C ILE A 102 16.46 6.56 10.54
N LEU A 103 17.06 5.68 11.32
CA LEU A 103 16.97 5.64 12.77
C LEU A 103 18.19 6.33 13.35
N PHE A 104 17.99 7.36 14.17
CA PHE A 104 19.06 8.06 14.86
C PHE A 104 18.91 7.84 16.37
N ALA A 105 20.03 7.56 17.03
CA ALA A 105 20.17 7.69 18.48
C ALA A 105 21.02 8.92 18.78
N LEU A 106 20.48 9.83 19.58
CA LEU A 106 21.08 11.10 19.94
C LEU A 106 21.43 11.10 21.43
N HIS A 107 22.60 11.62 21.78
CA HIS A 107 22.99 11.87 23.16
C HIS A 107 22.21 13.07 23.72
N GLY A 108 21.65 12.93 24.93
CA GLY A 108 20.80 13.93 25.56
C GLY A 108 19.33 13.50 25.61
N SER A 109 18.61 13.97 26.63
CA SER A 109 17.15 13.84 26.70
C SER A 109 16.46 14.77 25.69
N ALA A 110 15.16 14.55 25.45
CA ALA A 110 14.38 15.39 24.55
C ALA A 110 14.40 16.86 25.01
N ASP A 111 14.36 17.09 26.32
CA ASP A 111 14.45 18.41 26.94
C ASP A 111 15.85 19.02 26.75
N ASP A 112 16.92 18.24 26.93
CA ASP A 112 18.31 18.70 26.73
C ASP A 112 18.52 19.17 25.28
N LEU A 113 17.89 18.48 24.32
CA LEU A 113 17.98 18.77 22.88
C LEU A 113 16.87 19.72 22.39
N ASN A 114 16.01 20.23 23.28
CA ASN A 114 14.87 21.09 22.93
C ASN A 114 14.07 20.55 21.72
N VAL A 115 13.81 19.24 21.69
CA VAL A 115 12.99 18.59 20.66
C VAL A 115 11.63 18.24 21.23
N THR A 116 10.60 18.31 20.38
CA THR A 116 9.22 18.04 20.81
C THR A 116 8.70 16.75 20.19
N GLY A 117 7.56 16.27 20.70
CA GLY A 117 6.85 15.15 20.09
C GLY A 117 6.14 15.48 18.76
N ALA A 118 6.24 16.72 18.26
CA ALA A 118 5.65 17.09 16.98
C ALA A 118 6.45 16.51 15.80
N ASP A 119 5.74 16.09 14.76
CA ASP A 119 6.36 15.64 13.51
C ASP A 119 6.60 16.83 12.59
N LEU A 120 7.78 16.86 11.99
CA LEU A 120 8.10 17.79 10.90
C LEU A 120 7.93 17.07 9.57
N TYR A 121 7.20 17.70 8.65
CA TYR A 121 7.04 17.23 7.29
C TYR A 121 7.65 18.22 6.31
N ARG A 122 8.54 17.75 5.43
CA ARG A 122 8.90 18.44 4.19
C ARG A 122 8.10 17.82 3.06
N LEU A 123 7.25 18.62 2.44
CA LEU A 123 6.62 18.23 1.19
C LEU A 123 7.54 18.64 0.03
N PRO A 124 7.66 17.81 -1.02
CA PRO A 124 8.40 18.20 -2.22
C PRO A 124 7.73 19.43 -2.85
N SER A 125 8.50 20.28 -3.54
CA SER A 125 8.03 21.54 -4.12
C SER A 125 6.81 21.41 -5.04
N ALA A 126 6.51 20.20 -5.54
CA ALA A 126 5.28 19.90 -6.26
C ALA A 126 4.00 20.13 -5.42
N ALA A 127 4.07 20.20 -4.09
CA ALA A 127 2.93 20.50 -3.23
C ALA A 127 2.73 22.00 -2.97
N LEU A 128 3.65 22.85 -3.43
CA LEU A 128 3.54 24.30 -3.29
C LEU A 128 3.09 24.89 -4.63
N PRO A 129 1.95 25.62 -4.68
CA PRO A 129 1.62 26.38 -5.88
C PRO A 129 2.72 27.43 -6.07
N GLN A 130 3.49 27.31 -7.15
CA GLN A 130 4.46 28.34 -7.52
C GLN A 130 3.76 29.37 -8.40
N ASP A 131 3.29 30.45 -7.77
CA ASP A 131 2.81 31.62 -8.51
C ASP A 131 3.97 32.19 -9.32
N HIS A 132 3.79 32.27 -10.64
CA HIS A 132 4.77 32.84 -11.53
C HIS A 132 4.38 34.30 -11.80
N THR A 133 5.35 35.21 -11.59
CA THR A 133 5.22 36.60 -11.99
C THR A 133 6.07 36.81 -13.22
N ASP A 134 5.45 37.20 -14.33
CA ASP A 134 6.17 37.58 -15.54
C ASP A 134 6.98 38.86 -15.27
N ALA A 135 8.31 38.77 -15.41
CA ALA A 135 9.23 39.86 -15.10
C ALA A 135 9.11 41.05 -16.08
N GLU A 136 8.58 40.83 -17.28
CA GLU A 136 8.41 41.89 -18.29
C GLU A 136 7.04 42.55 -18.20
N THR A 137 5.99 41.77 -17.93
CA THR A 137 4.60 42.26 -17.92
C THR A 137 4.04 42.52 -16.53
N GLY A 138 4.66 41.99 -15.47
CA GLY A 138 4.15 42.02 -14.10
C GLY A 138 2.89 41.17 -13.90
N ALA A 139 2.50 40.37 -14.90
CA ALA A 139 1.32 39.52 -14.84
C ALA A 139 1.56 38.33 -13.89
N PHE A 140 0.56 38.06 -13.05
CA PHE A 140 0.56 36.92 -12.13
C PHE A 140 -0.19 35.74 -12.75
N SER A 141 0.45 34.57 -12.80
CA SER A 141 -0.23 33.30 -13.02
C SER A 141 -0.17 32.47 -11.75
N PHE A 142 -1.33 32.05 -11.25
CA PHE A 142 -1.41 31.20 -10.07
C PHE A 142 -0.73 29.86 -10.34
N GLY A 143 0.10 29.42 -9.39
CA GLY A 143 0.74 28.13 -9.45
C GLY A 143 -0.28 27.02 -9.29
N GLU A 144 -0.21 26.00 -10.16
CA GLU A 144 -1.00 24.80 -9.99
C GLU A 144 -0.32 23.89 -8.94
N ILE A 145 -1.06 23.52 -7.90
CA ILE A 145 -0.59 22.53 -6.92
C ILE A 145 -0.43 21.20 -7.68
N GLY A 146 0.77 20.63 -7.65
CA GLY A 146 1.12 19.39 -8.34
C GLY A 146 1.91 19.57 -9.64
N GLY A 147 2.18 20.81 -10.07
CA GLY A 147 2.67 21.14 -11.42
C GLY A 147 4.18 21.03 -11.68
N TYR A 148 4.90 20.05 -11.14
CA TYR A 148 6.22 19.73 -11.72
C TYR A 148 6.00 18.85 -12.93
N GLU A 149 6.44 19.29 -14.12
CA GLU A 149 6.26 18.64 -15.42
C GLU A 149 6.33 17.10 -15.36
N ARG A 150 5.18 16.44 -15.18
CA ARG A 150 4.93 15.22 -15.94
C ARG A 150 4.96 15.68 -17.38
N LYS A 151 5.95 15.23 -18.14
CA LYS A 151 5.87 15.39 -19.60
C LYS A 151 4.51 14.85 -20.01
N LYS A 152 3.80 15.55 -20.89
CA LYS A 152 2.53 15.14 -21.54
C LYS A 152 2.52 13.70 -22.08
N ALA A 153 3.65 13.00 -22.12
CA ALA A 153 3.74 11.57 -22.38
C ALA A 153 3.02 10.70 -21.33
N ASP A 154 2.96 11.14 -20.06
CA ASP A 154 2.31 10.37 -19.00
C ASP A 154 0.78 10.54 -19.04
N ASP A 155 0.29 11.72 -19.44
CA ASP A 155 -1.15 12.02 -19.53
C ASP A 155 -1.77 11.59 -20.87
N ALA A 156 -0.95 11.27 -21.89
CA ALA A 156 -1.43 10.78 -23.19
C ALA A 156 -1.89 9.30 -23.17
N MET A 157 -1.80 8.62 -22.02
CA MET A 157 -2.20 7.21 -21.85
C MET A 157 -3.63 7.05 -21.30
N VAL A 158 -4.52 8.00 -21.58
CA VAL A 158 -5.98 7.79 -21.52
C VAL A 158 -6.50 7.30 -22.89
N GLU A 159 -5.83 6.29 -23.44
CA GLU A 159 -6.54 5.32 -24.26
C GLU A 159 -6.82 4.12 -23.36
N SER A 160 -8.08 3.66 -23.36
CA SER A 160 -8.53 2.48 -22.66
C SER A 160 -7.67 1.27 -23.04
N VAL A 161 -6.64 0.98 -22.24
CA VAL A 161 -5.81 -0.22 -22.43
C VAL A 161 -6.57 -1.40 -21.88
N SER A 162 -6.77 -2.41 -22.72
CA SER A 162 -7.53 -3.61 -22.39
C SER A 162 -6.82 -4.41 -21.30
N GLU A 163 -7.61 -5.11 -20.49
CA GLU A 163 -7.15 -6.00 -19.42
C GLU A 163 -6.18 -7.10 -19.92
N ASP A 164 -6.05 -7.31 -21.24
CA ASP A 164 -5.23 -8.36 -21.82
C ASP A 164 -3.73 -8.05 -21.84
N ALA A 165 -3.32 -6.78 -21.82
CA ALA A 165 -1.89 -6.39 -21.84
C ALA A 165 -1.13 -6.74 -20.54
N ILE A 166 -1.87 -7.07 -19.48
CA ILE A 166 -1.35 -7.39 -18.14
C ILE A 166 -1.27 -8.90 -17.95
N ASN A 167 -2.13 -9.63 -18.66
CA ASN A 167 -2.27 -11.08 -18.56
C ASN A 167 -1.59 -11.81 -19.73
N SER A 168 -0.86 -11.09 -20.60
CA SER A 168 -0.09 -11.70 -21.69
C SER A 168 1.22 -12.30 -21.17
N ASN A 169 1.46 -13.56 -21.53
CA ASN A 169 2.66 -14.32 -21.21
C ASN A 169 3.90 -13.64 -21.85
N PRO A 170 4.97 -13.32 -21.11
CA PRO A 170 6.15 -12.62 -21.66
C PRO A 170 6.88 -13.40 -22.76
N ASP A 171 6.65 -14.72 -22.87
CA ASP A 171 7.39 -15.61 -23.78
C ASP A 171 6.87 -15.66 -25.23
N LYS A 172 5.89 -14.83 -25.63
CA LYS A 172 5.32 -14.89 -26.99
C LYS A 172 5.42 -13.64 -27.87
N ASP A 173 6.05 -12.56 -27.39
CA ASP A 173 6.25 -11.35 -28.21
C ASP A 173 7.68 -10.79 -28.11
N GLU A 174 8.69 -11.61 -28.45
CA GLU A 174 10.06 -11.13 -28.66
C GLU A 174 10.27 -10.31 -29.94
N SER A 175 9.20 -9.97 -30.68
CA SER A 175 9.33 -9.28 -31.97
C SER A 175 8.63 -7.92 -32.02
N LYS A 176 8.74 -7.11 -30.94
CA LYS A 176 8.49 -5.65 -30.99
C LYS A 176 8.90 -4.90 -29.71
N SER A 177 10.04 -5.22 -29.09
CA SER A 177 10.62 -4.29 -28.10
C SER A 177 11.32 -3.14 -28.82
N GLY A 178 10.57 -2.07 -29.08
CA GLY A 178 11.13 -0.80 -29.48
C GLY A 178 12.13 -0.34 -28.42
N SER A 179 13.37 -0.06 -28.84
CA SER A 179 14.40 0.53 -28.01
C SER A 179 13.94 1.92 -27.52
N GLY A 180 13.28 1.94 -26.37
CA GLY A 180 12.92 3.16 -25.67
C GLY A 180 14.19 3.91 -25.29
N LYS A 181 14.54 4.95 -26.05
CA LYS A 181 15.57 5.92 -25.67
C LYS A 181 15.21 6.47 -24.29
N MET A 182 16.07 6.22 -23.29
CA MET A 182 16.05 6.94 -22.02
C MET A 182 16.03 8.44 -22.30
N VAL A 183 14.90 9.08 -22.03
CA VAL A 183 14.78 10.52 -22.02
C VAL A 183 15.60 11.01 -20.83
N LYS A 184 16.79 11.56 -21.10
CA LYS A 184 17.61 12.25 -20.10
C LYS A 184 16.80 13.44 -19.56
N GLY A 185 16.21 13.26 -18.38
CA GLY A 185 15.62 14.34 -17.61
C GLY A 185 16.69 15.34 -17.16
N ILE A 186 16.29 16.60 -16.98
CA ILE A 186 17.11 17.63 -16.31
C ILE A 186 17.51 17.05 -14.96
N GLY A 187 18.82 17.01 -14.71
CA GLY A 187 19.41 16.26 -13.59
C GLY A 187 18.87 16.75 -12.26
N ARG A 188 18.03 15.93 -11.60
CA ARG A 188 17.99 15.92 -10.15
C ARG A 188 19.41 15.56 -9.72
N ASN A 189 20.12 16.49 -9.11
CA ASN A 189 21.39 16.13 -8.48
C ASN A 189 21.05 15.12 -7.40
N LYS A 190 21.67 13.94 -7.50
CA LYS A 190 21.23 12.68 -6.87
C LYS A 190 21.08 12.75 -5.35
N PHE A 191 21.61 13.78 -4.72
CA PHE A 191 21.63 13.94 -3.26
C PHE A 191 21.41 15.38 -2.79
N ASP A 192 20.74 16.22 -3.58
CA ASP A 192 20.43 17.57 -3.13
C ASP A 192 19.44 17.53 -1.95
N THR A 193 19.80 18.25 -0.89
CA THR A 193 18.94 18.46 0.28
C THR A 193 17.72 19.29 -0.12
N GLY A 194 16.57 19.06 0.52
CA GLY A 194 15.36 19.86 0.28
C GLY A 194 14.42 19.38 -0.84
N VAL A 195 14.77 18.33 -1.60
CA VAL A 195 14.00 17.96 -2.81
C VAL A 195 12.95 16.86 -2.57
N SER A 196 13.25 15.86 -1.73
CA SER A 196 12.37 14.70 -1.50
C SER A 196 11.41 14.91 -0.33
N TRP A 197 10.25 14.24 -0.37
CA TRP A 197 9.36 14.13 0.79
C TRP A 197 10.12 13.57 2.01
N LEU A 198 9.96 14.22 3.15
CA LEU A 198 10.66 13.90 4.41
C LEU A 198 9.66 13.99 5.56
N GLN A 199 9.72 13.05 6.49
CA GLN A 199 9.09 13.15 7.80
C GLN A 199 10.15 12.94 8.88
N ILE A 200 10.28 13.88 9.82
CA ILE A 200 11.14 13.75 11.00
C ILE A 200 10.23 13.63 12.23
N SER A 201 10.44 12.57 13.02
CA SER A 201 9.70 12.31 14.26
C SER A 201 10.68 11.99 15.39
N PHE A 202 10.37 12.42 16.61
CA PHE A 202 11.11 12.05 17.82
C PHE A 202 10.24 11.17 18.75
N PRO A 203 10.21 9.83 18.58
CA PRO A 203 9.39 8.95 19.41
C PRO A 203 9.68 9.07 20.91
N SER A 204 10.94 9.25 21.29
CA SER A 204 11.33 9.43 22.69
C SER A 204 10.74 10.70 23.32
N ALA A 205 10.48 11.75 22.53
CA ALA A 205 9.84 12.97 22.99
C ALA A 205 8.31 12.82 23.11
N LYS A 206 7.72 11.83 22.41
CA LYS A 206 6.29 11.49 22.48
C LYS A 206 5.95 10.61 23.69
N ASP A 207 6.93 9.94 24.28
CA ASP A 207 6.74 9.04 25.43
C ASP A 207 7.33 9.64 26.72
N PRO A 208 6.49 10.15 27.64
CA PRO A 208 6.95 10.74 28.90
C PRO A 208 7.74 9.76 29.79
N SER A 209 7.58 8.46 29.62
CA SER A 209 8.29 7.44 30.39
C SER A 209 9.68 7.12 29.85
N PHE A 210 10.02 7.59 28.64
CA PHE A 210 11.20 7.15 27.90
C PHE A 210 12.50 7.42 28.64
N THR A 211 12.71 8.65 29.12
CA THR A 211 13.93 9.07 29.82
C THR A 211 14.18 8.25 31.08
N LYS A 212 13.13 7.84 31.79
CA LYS A 212 13.25 6.97 32.96
C LYS A 212 13.73 5.56 32.60
N ARG A 213 13.30 5.03 31.44
CA ARG A 213 13.61 3.67 30.98
C ARG A 213 14.97 3.57 30.27
N HIS A 214 15.37 4.62 29.56
CA HIS A 214 16.54 4.59 28.66
C HIS A 214 17.58 5.68 28.94
N GLY A 215 17.39 6.52 29.97
CA GLY A 215 18.33 7.56 30.35
C GLY A 215 18.32 8.76 29.39
N LYS A 216 19.47 9.44 29.29
CA LYS A 216 19.66 10.64 28.44
C LYS A 216 19.96 10.28 26.99
N ILE A 217 19.02 9.58 26.36
CA ILE A 217 19.06 9.25 24.94
C ILE A 217 17.76 9.74 24.31
N THR A 218 17.87 10.32 23.13
CA THR A 218 16.75 10.72 22.29
C THR A 218 16.78 9.93 21.00
N THR A 219 15.65 9.35 20.60
CA THR A 219 15.54 8.64 19.32
C THR A 219 14.86 9.54 18.30
N CYS A 220 15.39 9.57 17.08
CA CYS A 220 14.78 10.24 15.94
C CYS A 220 14.58 9.24 14.81
N VAL A 221 13.43 9.33 14.13
CA VAL A 221 13.11 8.53 12.95
C VAL A 221 12.84 9.48 11.81
N VAL A 222 13.64 9.37 10.77
CA VAL A 222 13.48 10.14 9.54
C VAL A 222 12.98 9.21 8.44
N THR A 223 11.78 9.47 7.91
CA THR A 223 11.20 8.70 6.80
C THR A 223 11.33 9.51 5.51
N ILE A 224 11.82 8.90 4.45
CA ILE A 224 11.93 9.51 3.12
C ILE A 224 11.41 8.59 2.03
N GLU A 225 10.92 9.17 0.94
CA GLU A 225 10.66 8.40 -0.28
C GLU A 225 11.98 7.88 -0.89
N ALA A 226 11.92 6.69 -1.48
CA ALA A 226 13.04 6.09 -2.18
C ALA A 226 13.27 6.79 -3.53
N ASP A 227 14.49 7.28 -3.74
CA ASP A 227 14.87 7.90 -5.01
C ASP A 227 15.00 6.86 -6.14
N ASP A 228 15.01 7.33 -7.39
CA ASP A 228 15.07 6.49 -8.60
C ASP A 228 16.36 5.62 -8.70
N ASP A 229 17.36 5.94 -7.87
CA ASP A 229 18.59 5.17 -7.75
C ASP A 229 18.36 3.84 -7.01
N PHE A 230 17.37 3.77 -6.12
CA PHE A 230 17.09 2.61 -5.27
C PHE A 230 15.88 1.79 -5.72
N VAL A 231 14.94 2.46 -6.37
CA VAL A 231 13.73 1.85 -6.91
C VAL A 231 13.57 2.31 -8.34
N PHE A 232 13.16 1.41 -9.22
CA PHE A 232 12.74 1.80 -10.57
C PHE A 232 11.30 1.41 -10.78
N GLY A 233 10.56 2.30 -11.46
CA GLY A 233 9.22 1.99 -11.91
C GLY A 233 9.29 0.96 -13.03
N PHE A 234 8.41 -0.04 -12.96
CA PHE A 234 8.17 -0.95 -14.05
C PHE A 234 6.89 -0.51 -14.76
N ASP A 235 7.01 -0.19 -16.06
CA ASP A 235 5.88 0.27 -16.88
C ASP A 235 4.91 -0.90 -17.13
N SER A 236 4.04 -1.09 -16.15
CA SER A 236 3.05 -2.15 -16.05
C SER A 236 1.74 -1.54 -15.60
N LYS A 237 0.66 -2.32 -15.69
CA LYS A 237 -0.64 -1.94 -15.17
C LYS A 237 -1.06 -3.03 -14.17
N PRO A 238 -1.14 -2.74 -12.86
CA PRO A 238 -0.80 -1.49 -12.17
C PRO A 238 0.67 -1.10 -12.33
N ALA A 239 1.00 0.19 -12.19
CA ALA A 239 2.40 0.63 -12.16
C ALA A 239 3.07 0.14 -10.88
N LEU A 240 4.18 -0.60 -11.01
CA LEU A 240 4.87 -1.26 -9.91
C LEU A 240 6.24 -0.63 -9.65
N TYR A 241 6.72 -0.77 -8.41
CA TYR A 241 8.10 -0.44 -8.06
C TYR A 241 8.90 -1.70 -7.75
N VAL A 242 10.06 -1.81 -8.39
CA VAL A 242 11.03 -2.87 -8.09
C VAL A 242 12.19 -2.26 -7.30
N ILE A 243 12.47 -2.87 -6.15
CA ILE A 243 13.62 -2.52 -5.30
C ILE A 243 14.88 -3.12 -5.93
N ARG A 244 15.91 -2.29 -6.14
CA ARG A 244 17.20 -2.78 -6.62
C ARG A 244 17.88 -3.63 -5.55
N LYS A 245 18.42 -4.78 -5.96
CA LYS A 245 19.26 -5.63 -5.12
C LYS A 245 20.68 -5.04 -5.06
N ASN A 246 21.41 -5.29 -3.95
CA ASN A 246 22.82 -4.92 -3.71
C ASN A 246 23.08 -3.44 -3.33
N MET A 247 22.19 -2.88 -2.52
CA MET A 247 22.24 -1.50 -2.00
C MET A 247 23.43 -1.22 -1.09
N GLU A 248 23.93 -2.25 -0.39
CA GLU A 248 25.03 -2.15 0.56
C GLU A 248 26.39 -2.11 -0.16
N GLU A 249 26.51 -2.81 -1.29
CA GLU A 249 27.76 -2.94 -2.05
C GLU A 249 28.11 -1.66 -2.85
N SER A 250 27.11 -0.85 -3.22
CA SER A 250 27.31 0.35 -4.07
C SER A 250 27.77 1.59 -3.30
N GLY A 251 27.73 1.58 -1.96
CA GLY A 251 28.00 2.77 -1.13
C GLY A 251 26.93 3.87 -1.20
N GLU A 252 25.85 3.67 -1.96
CA GLU A 252 24.76 4.64 -2.10
C GLU A 252 23.98 4.82 -0.81
N SER A 253 23.84 3.74 -0.02
CA SER A 253 23.21 3.78 1.31
C SER A 253 23.94 4.73 2.27
N ALA A 254 25.28 4.77 2.22
CA ALA A 254 26.07 5.69 3.03
C ALA A 254 25.89 7.15 2.60
N ARG A 255 25.82 7.42 1.29
CA ARG A 255 25.54 8.76 0.75
C ARG A 255 24.14 9.24 1.11
N LEU A 256 23.16 8.35 1.07
CA LEU A 256 21.80 8.64 1.49
C LEU A 256 21.74 8.97 2.98
N LEU A 257 22.43 8.18 3.81
CA LEU A 257 22.54 8.44 5.25
C LEU A 257 23.18 9.80 5.52
N GLU A 258 24.27 10.14 4.84
CA GLU A 258 24.93 11.45 4.95
C GLU A 258 23.98 12.60 4.55
N ARG A 259 23.27 12.46 3.42
CA ARG A 259 22.27 13.45 2.97
C ARG A 259 21.18 13.66 4.00
N VAL A 260 20.58 12.58 4.49
CA VAL A 260 19.48 12.65 5.47
C VAL A 260 19.96 13.21 6.80
N THR A 261 21.20 12.93 7.19
CA THR A 261 21.82 13.53 8.37
C THR A 261 21.98 15.04 8.21
N LYS A 262 22.40 15.52 7.03
CA LYS A 262 22.46 16.95 6.72
C LYS A 262 21.07 17.60 6.73
N ASP A 263 20.06 16.93 6.17
CA ASP A 263 18.66 17.39 6.25
C ASP A 263 18.18 17.49 7.71
N LEU A 264 18.48 16.50 8.55
CA LEU A 264 18.13 16.51 9.97
C LEU A 264 18.79 17.69 10.71
N ILE A 265 20.09 17.89 10.52
CA ILE A 265 20.85 19.00 11.14
C ILE A 265 20.35 20.35 10.63
N HIS A 266 19.97 20.47 9.36
CA HIS A 266 19.42 21.70 8.82
C HIS A 266 18.13 22.13 9.54
N TYR A 267 17.22 21.18 9.79
CA TYR A 267 15.97 21.47 10.50
C TYR A 267 16.12 21.53 12.03
N TYR A 268 17.07 20.78 12.58
CA TYR A 268 17.34 20.70 14.01
C TYR A 268 18.83 20.90 14.29
N PRO A 269 19.37 22.13 14.16
CA PRO A 269 20.81 22.40 14.31
C PRO A 269 21.37 21.92 15.64
N GLN A 270 20.57 21.94 16.70
CA GLN A 270 20.97 21.50 18.04
C GLN A 270 21.25 19.99 18.16
N VAL A 271 20.88 19.18 17.16
CA VAL A 271 21.25 17.74 17.14
C VAL A 271 22.67 17.51 16.60
N GLU A 272 23.29 18.54 16.02
CA GLU A 272 24.66 18.46 15.51
C GLU A 272 25.64 18.09 16.63
N GLY A 273 26.52 17.12 16.38
CA GLY A 273 27.45 16.59 17.38
C GLY A 273 26.84 15.64 18.42
N ASN A 274 25.51 15.51 18.47
CA ASN A 274 24.82 14.59 19.40
C ASN A 274 24.47 13.23 18.78
N VAL A 275 24.72 13.01 17.47
CA VAL A 275 24.43 11.74 16.81
C VAL A 275 25.41 10.65 17.28
N VAL A 276 24.90 9.68 18.03
CA VAL A 276 25.67 8.52 18.56
C VAL A 276 25.62 7.35 17.58
N HIS A 277 24.46 7.13 16.98
CA HIS A 277 24.24 6.04 16.03
C HIS A 277 23.23 6.46 14.97
N ALA A 278 23.45 6.01 13.74
CA ALA A 278 22.53 6.22 12.63
C ALA A 278 22.48 4.95 11.78
N GLU A 279 21.28 4.46 11.51
CA GLU A 279 21.04 3.25 10.72
C GLU A 279 19.95 3.49 9.69
N ILE A 280 20.14 2.96 8.48
CA ILE A 280 19.13 2.96 7.43
C ILE A 280 18.39 1.62 7.38
N ARG A 281 17.07 1.66 7.25
CA ARG A 281 16.21 0.49 7.06
C ARG A 281 15.30 0.69 5.85
N GLY A 282 15.07 -0.40 5.12
CA GLY A 282 14.22 -0.45 3.92
C GLY A 282 15.03 -0.70 2.64
N PRO A 283 14.45 -0.38 1.47
CA PRO A 283 13.19 0.33 1.30
C PRO A 283 11.97 -0.55 1.60
N PHE A 284 10.92 0.06 2.16
CA PHE A 284 9.66 -0.60 2.50
C PHE A 284 8.56 -0.18 1.53
N GLY A 285 7.80 -1.15 1.01
CA GLY A 285 6.57 -0.86 0.24
C GLY A 285 5.53 -0.13 1.11
N ARG A 286 4.74 0.74 0.49
CA ARG A 286 3.74 1.61 1.16
C ARG A 286 2.31 1.40 0.64
N GLY A 287 2.06 0.23 0.07
CA GLY A 287 0.76 -0.14 -0.52
C GLY A 287 0.42 0.67 -1.77
N LEU A 288 -0.86 1.00 -1.94
CA LEU A 288 -1.35 1.74 -3.09
C LEU A 288 -1.06 3.25 -2.99
N SER A 289 -0.79 3.89 -4.14
CA SER A 289 -0.65 5.35 -4.23
C SER A 289 -1.97 6.05 -3.87
N HIS A 290 -1.90 7.33 -3.50
CA HIS A 290 -3.09 8.13 -3.17
C HIS A 290 -3.44 9.06 -4.32
N ASN A 291 -3.89 8.48 -5.44
CA ASN A 291 -4.29 9.21 -6.63
C ASN A 291 -5.83 9.16 -6.83
N PRO A 292 -6.42 10.07 -7.62
CA PRO A 292 -7.85 10.03 -7.92
C PRO A 292 -8.30 8.69 -8.55
N GLU A 293 -7.46 8.07 -9.37
CA GLU A 293 -7.74 6.80 -10.03
C GLU A 293 -7.98 5.67 -9.01
N ARG A 294 -7.22 5.65 -7.91
CA ARG A 294 -7.44 4.72 -6.80
C ARG A 294 -8.84 4.83 -6.24
N TYR A 295 -9.25 6.04 -5.90
CA TYR A 295 -10.55 6.28 -5.26
C TYR A 295 -11.72 6.08 -6.23
N ALA A 296 -11.49 6.25 -7.53
CA ALA A 296 -12.48 5.96 -8.57
C ALA A 296 -12.61 4.45 -8.88
N ALA A 297 -11.62 3.63 -8.52
CA ALA A 297 -11.64 2.21 -8.85
C ALA A 297 -12.67 1.43 -8.02
N LYS A 298 -13.44 0.58 -8.72
CA LYS A 298 -14.54 -0.18 -8.13
C LYS A 298 -14.09 -1.42 -7.32
N GLY A 299 -12.80 -1.78 -7.36
CA GLY A 299 -12.29 -3.08 -6.88
C GLY A 299 -11.58 -3.09 -5.54
N ILE A 300 -11.38 -1.95 -4.87
CA ILE A 300 -10.74 -1.91 -3.55
C ILE A 300 -11.81 -2.18 -2.49
N ARG A 301 -12.02 -3.45 -2.17
CA ARG A 301 -13.02 -3.93 -1.23
C ARG A 301 -12.44 -5.04 -0.36
N VAL A 302 -13.04 -5.21 0.81
CA VAL A 302 -12.70 -6.31 1.73
C VAL A 302 -12.97 -7.65 1.05
N ASP A 303 -14.16 -7.80 0.46
CA ASP A 303 -14.50 -9.00 -0.29
C ASP A 303 -13.73 -9.05 -1.61
N THR A 304 -13.18 -10.22 -1.91
CA THR A 304 -12.47 -10.45 -3.16
C THR A 304 -13.32 -11.30 -4.10
N PRO A 305 -13.01 -11.30 -5.42
CA PRO A 305 -13.63 -12.23 -6.35
C PRO A 305 -13.38 -13.71 -6.00
N TYR A 306 -12.39 -14.00 -5.16
CA TYR A 306 -12.02 -15.35 -4.76
C TYR A 306 -12.70 -15.72 -3.44
N PRO A 307 -13.61 -16.70 -3.43
CA PRO A 307 -14.30 -17.12 -2.22
C PRO A 307 -13.31 -17.51 -1.10
N GLY A 308 -13.64 -17.19 0.14
CA GLY A 308 -12.78 -17.46 1.29
C GLY A 308 -11.51 -16.61 1.39
N LEU A 309 -11.23 -15.70 0.44
CA LEU A 309 -10.16 -14.72 0.54
C LEU A 309 -10.74 -13.33 0.83
N TYR A 310 -10.30 -12.74 1.93
CA TYR A 310 -10.65 -11.39 2.34
C TYR A 310 -9.41 -10.50 2.39
N MET A 311 -9.60 -9.23 2.07
CA MET A 311 -8.58 -8.20 2.18
C MET A 311 -8.72 -7.46 3.50
N GLY A 312 -7.58 -7.11 4.07
CA GLY A 312 -7.43 -6.17 5.17
C GLY A 312 -6.38 -5.12 4.84
N GLY A 313 -5.77 -4.56 5.89
CA GLY A 313 -4.67 -3.61 5.74
C GLY A 313 -5.07 -2.23 5.22
N SER A 314 -4.16 -1.28 5.35
CA SER A 314 -4.40 0.14 5.10
C SER A 314 -4.88 0.50 3.69
N ASP A 315 -4.65 -0.36 2.69
CA ASP A 315 -5.07 -0.12 1.30
C ASP A 315 -6.57 0.02 1.12
N LEU A 316 -7.37 -0.60 2.01
CA LEU A 316 -8.83 -0.49 2.01
C LEU A 316 -9.35 0.87 2.45
N THR A 317 -8.51 1.68 3.09
CA THR A 317 -8.90 2.94 3.71
C THR A 317 -8.11 4.11 3.14
N VAL A 318 -8.41 5.32 3.64
CA VAL A 318 -7.66 6.53 3.34
C VAL A 318 -6.35 6.54 4.14
N GLY A 319 -5.30 5.96 3.57
CA GLY A 319 -3.93 6.16 4.04
C GLY A 319 -3.21 4.90 4.51
N ASP A 320 -1.93 4.76 4.12
CA ASP A 320 -0.99 3.85 4.77
C ASP A 320 -0.62 4.32 6.19
N SER A 321 -1.55 4.09 7.10
CA SER A 321 -1.47 4.51 8.51
C SER A 321 -1.93 3.38 9.43
N PHE A 322 -1.44 3.41 10.67
CA PHE A 322 -1.85 2.46 11.71
C PHE A 322 -3.37 2.49 11.95
N ALA A 323 -3.97 3.69 12.02
CA ALA A 323 -5.40 3.85 12.18
C ALA A 323 -6.18 3.27 10.98
N GLY A 324 -5.68 3.52 9.75
CA GLY A 324 -6.25 2.93 8.54
C GLY A 324 -6.24 1.40 8.57
N SER A 325 -5.12 0.80 9.00
CA SER A 325 -5.02 -0.66 9.17
C SER A 325 -5.98 -1.21 10.23
N ILE A 326 -6.21 -0.50 11.33
CA ILE A 326 -7.20 -0.91 12.35
C ILE A 326 -8.61 -0.90 11.75
N VAL A 327 -9.00 0.19 11.09
CA VAL A 327 -10.32 0.32 10.47
C VAL A 327 -10.51 -0.74 9.40
N ALA A 328 -9.48 -1.01 8.58
CA ALA A 328 -9.51 -2.08 7.60
C ALA A 328 -9.68 -3.47 8.23
N GLY A 329 -9.00 -3.74 9.36
CA GLY A 329 -9.18 -4.97 10.11
C GLY A 329 -10.59 -5.12 10.66
N TRP A 330 -11.19 -4.03 11.14
CA TRP A 330 -12.59 -4.00 11.55
C TRP A 330 -13.54 -4.28 10.39
N LEU A 331 -13.33 -3.65 9.22
CA LEU A 331 -14.12 -3.91 8.01
C LEU A 331 -13.98 -5.38 7.57
N ALA A 332 -12.77 -5.92 7.59
CA ALA A 332 -12.48 -7.32 7.30
C ALA A 332 -13.23 -8.28 8.22
N ALA A 333 -13.18 -8.05 9.52
CA ALA A 333 -13.88 -8.89 10.49
C ALA A 333 -15.39 -8.90 10.26
N ASN A 334 -15.99 -7.74 9.97
CA ASN A 334 -17.43 -7.67 9.69
C ASN A 334 -17.82 -8.43 8.41
N ALA A 335 -17.00 -8.35 7.36
CA ALA A 335 -17.25 -9.07 6.12
C ALA A 335 -17.08 -10.59 6.27
N VAL A 336 -16.09 -11.04 7.04
CA VAL A 336 -15.89 -12.47 7.34
C VAL A 336 -17.07 -13.06 8.11
N VAL A 337 -17.65 -12.30 9.04
CA VAL A 337 -18.87 -12.72 9.77
C VAL A 337 -20.13 -12.62 8.90
N GLY A 338 -20.07 -11.85 7.81
CA GLY A 338 -21.19 -11.68 6.88
C GLY A 338 -22.15 -10.55 7.26
N TYR A 339 -21.74 -9.60 8.09
CA TYR A 339 -22.58 -8.42 8.37
C TYR A 339 -22.67 -7.52 7.15
N THR A 340 -23.90 -7.15 6.83
CA THR A 340 -24.26 -6.25 5.74
C THR A 340 -24.59 -4.86 6.27
N ALA A 341 -24.66 -3.85 5.39
CA ALA A 341 -25.09 -2.50 5.77
C ALA A 341 -26.47 -2.47 6.47
N LEU A 342 -27.36 -3.42 6.14
CA LEU A 342 -28.66 -3.55 6.81
C LEU A 342 -28.52 -3.98 8.27
N ASP A 343 -27.61 -4.92 8.53
CA ASP A 343 -27.31 -5.38 9.89
C ASP A 343 -26.82 -4.21 10.75
N PHE A 344 -25.94 -3.38 10.19
CA PHE A 344 -25.46 -2.16 10.85
C PHE A 344 -26.55 -1.14 11.13
N TRP A 345 -27.32 -0.76 10.10
CA TRP A 345 -28.23 0.38 10.21
C TRP A 345 -29.54 0.05 10.92
N PHE A 346 -30.03 -1.17 10.82
CA PHE A 346 -31.36 -1.54 11.33
C PHE A 346 -31.33 -2.49 12.52
N LEU A 347 -30.33 -3.37 12.58
CA LEU A 347 -30.23 -4.36 13.65
C LEU A 347 -29.17 -3.99 14.69
N GLU A 348 -28.39 -2.94 14.43
CA GLU A 348 -27.19 -2.57 15.19
C GLU A 348 -26.30 -3.80 15.42
N LYS A 349 -26.22 -4.70 14.45
CA LYS A 349 -25.38 -5.91 14.51
C LYS A 349 -24.07 -5.65 13.82
N ASN A 350 -22.98 -5.80 14.57
CA ASN A 350 -21.62 -5.66 14.08
C ASN A 350 -20.65 -6.31 15.07
N ILE A 351 -19.42 -6.51 14.62
CA ILE A 351 -18.40 -7.20 15.42
C ILE A 351 -18.11 -6.51 16.76
N THR A 352 -18.23 -5.18 16.84
CA THR A 352 -17.98 -4.44 18.08
C THR A 352 -19.07 -4.71 19.12
N ASN A 353 -20.33 -4.80 18.69
CA ASN A 353 -21.45 -5.12 19.57
C ASN A 353 -21.39 -6.57 20.05
N ASP A 354 -21.04 -7.49 19.17
CA ASP A 354 -20.84 -8.90 19.53
C ASP A 354 -19.68 -9.05 20.52
N LEU A 355 -18.53 -8.41 20.27
CA LEU A 355 -17.40 -8.42 21.21
C LEU A 355 -17.76 -7.83 22.57
N LYS A 356 -18.58 -6.78 22.61
CA LYS A 356 -19.04 -6.19 23.87
C LYS A 356 -19.83 -7.22 24.70
N GLN A 357 -20.71 -7.99 24.08
CA GLN A 357 -21.46 -9.06 24.76
C GLN A 357 -20.56 -10.17 25.30
N PHE A 358 -19.44 -10.47 24.63
CA PHE A 358 -18.47 -11.45 25.11
C PHE A 358 -17.54 -10.94 26.22
N LEU A 359 -17.33 -9.62 26.30
CA LEU A 359 -16.46 -8.99 27.30
C LEU A 359 -17.21 -8.62 28.59
N GLU A 360 -18.52 -8.42 28.51
CA GLU A 360 -19.37 -8.40 29.69
C GLU A 360 -19.38 -9.83 30.25
N GLU A 361 -18.90 -10.01 31.49
CA GLU A 361 -18.87 -11.33 32.15
C GLU A 361 -20.26 -11.98 32.07
N PRO A 362 -20.37 -13.30 31.85
CA PRO A 362 -21.66 -13.96 31.93
C PRO A 362 -22.19 -13.70 33.33
N ASP A 363 -23.28 -12.94 33.41
CA ASP A 363 -24.04 -12.66 34.64
C ASP A 363 -24.12 -13.98 35.41
N ASP A 364 -23.33 -14.07 36.47
CA ASP A 364 -23.26 -15.22 37.35
C ASP A 364 -24.62 -15.30 38.00
N GLY A 365 -25.49 -16.06 37.32
CA GLY A 365 -26.87 -16.33 37.67
C GLY A 365 -26.95 -16.80 39.10
N THR A 366 -27.00 -15.83 40.00
CA THR A 366 -27.56 -15.96 41.32
C THR A 366 -29.06 -15.94 41.10
N GLU A 367 -29.57 -17.08 40.61
CA GLU A 367 -30.92 -17.48 40.95
C GLU A 367 -30.94 -17.58 42.48
N GLU A 368 -31.29 -16.49 43.14
CA GLU A 368 -31.87 -16.53 44.47
C GLU A 368 -33.18 -17.32 44.35
N GLU A 369 -33.08 -18.65 44.50
CA GLU A 369 -34.20 -19.50 44.85
C GLU A 369 -34.67 -19.12 46.27
N ASP A 370 -35.48 -18.07 46.36
CA ASP A 370 -36.31 -17.76 47.53
C ASP A 370 -37.79 -17.93 47.13
N VAL A 371 -38.28 -19.18 47.11
CA VAL A 371 -39.69 -19.54 47.41
C VAL A 371 -39.79 -20.90 48.09
#